data_AF-J2V583-F1
#
_entry.id   AF-J2V583-F1
#
_cell.length_a   1.000
_cell.length_b   1.000
_cell.length_c   1.000
_cell.angle_alpha   90.00
_cell.angle_beta   90.00
_cell.angle_gamma   90.00
#
_symmetry.space_group_name_H-M   'P 1'
#
loop_
_entity.id
_entity.type
_entity.pdbx_description
1 polymer ?
#
loop_
_entity_poly.entity_id
_entity_poly.type
_entity_poly.pdbx_seq_one_letter_code
_entity_poly.pdbx_strand_id
1 'polypeptide(L)'
;MTILSRTEYANSKGWSRQYVGKLVQRGRLVLTLDGKVDVEASEQYLAMTSDPSRSNSLGKVPLVLGHQEPEPVFPHASPAAISTAAPDYQKARTRLALAQAEKAETEVLQASGELVERAVVDEAAFASGRMVRDLLLALPPQLAPELSAMNDPWDIEKYLMKELRSTLEDAERIATEDFIHAVTTTS
;
A
#
# COMPACT_ATOMS: atom_id res chain seq x y z
N MET A 1 -30.43 21.13 -28.81
CA MET A 1 -31.61 21.50 -27.95
C MET A 1 -32.88 20.79 -28.39
N THR A 2 -32.89 19.47 -28.26
CA THR A 2 -34.10 18.65 -28.47
C THR A 2 -34.89 18.64 -27.18
N ILE A 3 -36.03 19.33 -27.15
CA ILE A 3 -36.91 19.40 -25.98
C ILE A 3 -38.04 18.40 -26.22
N LEU A 4 -38.06 17.31 -25.45
CA LEU A 4 -39.09 16.27 -25.55
C LEU A 4 -39.99 16.26 -24.31
N SER A 5 -41.24 15.86 -24.48
CA SER A 5 -42.09 15.56 -23.34
C SER A 5 -41.57 14.34 -22.58
N ARG A 6 -41.90 14.22 -21.30
CA ARG A 6 -41.45 13.10 -20.44
C ARG A 6 -41.84 11.73 -21.01
N THR A 7 -42.96 11.65 -21.72
CA THR A 7 -43.44 10.41 -22.36
C THR A 7 -42.66 10.08 -23.62
N GLU A 8 -42.34 11.09 -24.45
CA GLU A 8 -41.53 10.89 -25.66
C GLU A 8 -40.08 10.54 -25.31
N TYR A 9 -39.52 11.15 -24.25
CA TYR A 9 -38.20 10.80 -23.75
C TYR A 9 -38.14 9.37 -23.16
N ALA A 10 -39.22 8.92 -22.51
CA ALA A 10 -39.33 7.55 -22.04
C ALA A 10 -39.32 6.56 -23.22
N ASN A 11 -40.07 6.86 -24.28
CA ASN A 11 -40.16 6.01 -25.47
C ASN A 11 -38.85 5.97 -26.27
N SER A 12 -38.13 7.09 -26.40
CA SER A 12 -36.86 7.13 -27.14
C SER A 12 -35.75 6.32 -26.47
N LYS A 13 -35.77 6.21 -25.13
CA LYS A 13 -34.80 5.40 -24.35
C LYS A 13 -35.31 4.01 -23.98
N GLY A 14 -36.56 3.66 -24.32
CA GLY A 14 -37.18 2.39 -23.92
C GLY A 14 -37.38 2.26 -22.41
N TRP A 15 -37.52 3.38 -21.70
CA TRP A 15 -37.72 3.42 -20.25
C TRP A 15 -39.20 3.52 -19.90
N SER A 16 -39.59 2.99 -18.73
CA SER A 16 -40.95 3.17 -18.26
C SER A 16 -41.20 4.62 -17.82
N ARG A 17 -42.43 5.11 -18.02
CA ARG A 17 -42.84 6.46 -17.56
C ARG A 17 -42.60 6.66 -16.06
N GLN A 18 -42.77 5.60 -15.26
CA GLN A 18 -42.49 5.61 -13.83
C GLN A 18 -40.99 5.79 -13.52
N TYR A 19 -40.11 5.18 -14.32
CA TYR A 19 -38.66 5.32 -14.18
C TYR A 19 -38.20 6.75 -14.48
N VAL A 20 -38.73 7.36 -15.55
CA VAL A 20 -38.49 8.78 -15.86
C VAL A 20 -39.01 9.68 -14.75
N GLY A 21 -40.18 9.39 -14.18
CA GLY A 21 -40.70 10.11 -13.01
C GLY A 21 -39.77 10.06 -11.79
N LYS A 22 -39.18 8.90 -11.50
CA LYS A 22 -38.16 8.75 -10.44
C LYS A 22 -36.88 9.54 -10.73
N LEU A 23 -36.46 9.63 -11.99
CA LEU A 23 -35.28 10.42 -12.38
C LEU A 23 -35.53 11.92 -12.24
N VAL A 24 -36.73 12.39 -12.59
CA VAL A 24 -37.16 13.78 -12.34
C VAL A 24 -37.18 14.08 -10.84
N GLN A 25 -37.79 13.20 -10.03
CA GLN A 25 -37.88 13.39 -8.57
C GLN A 25 -36.49 13.43 -7.89
N ARG A 26 -35.51 12.72 -8.45
CA ARG A 26 -34.12 12.72 -7.97
C ARG A 26 -33.28 13.88 -8.52
N GLY A 27 -33.87 14.79 -9.31
CA GLY A 27 -33.16 15.91 -9.92
C GLY A 27 -32.09 15.50 -10.93
N ARG A 28 -32.24 14.32 -11.56
CA ARG A 28 -31.25 13.74 -12.50
C ARG A 28 -31.57 14.05 -13.97
N LEU A 29 -32.62 14.80 -14.25
CA LEU A 29 -32.98 15.27 -15.59
C LEU A 29 -33.11 16.79 -15.56
N VAL A 30 -32.56 17.44 -16.58
CA VAL A 30 -32.66 18.89 -16.73
C VAL A 30 -34.01 19.20 -17.36
N LEU A 31 -34.85 19.91 -16.61
CA LEU A 31 -36.16 20.34 -17.07
C LEU A 31 -36.10 21.80 -17.54
N THR A 32 -36.73 22.09 -18.67
CA THR A 32 -36.97 23.46 -19.14
C THR A 32 -38.09 24.11 -18.31
N LEU A 33 -38.22 25.45 -18.32
CA LEU A 33 -39.25 26.21 -17.59
C LEU A 33 -40.70 25.70 -17.82
N ASP A 34 -40.98 25.09 -18.97
CA ASP A 34 -42.28 24.47 -19.31
C ASP A 34 -42.44 23.01 -18.86
N GLY A 35 -41.53 22.48 -18.03
CA GLY A 35 -41.61 21.13 -17.47
C GLY A 35 -41.29 19.98 -18.44
N LYS A 36 -40.78 20.31 -19.64
CA LYS A 36 -40.27 19.38 -20.67
C LYS A 36 -38.81 19.01 -20.41
N VAL A 37 -38.37 17.85 -20.90
CA VAL A 37 -37.01 17.32 -20.68
C VAL A 37 -36.10 17.80 -21.80
N ASP A 38 -35.00 18.46 -21.44
CA ASP A 38 -33.91 18.69 -22.38
C ASP A 38 -33.08 17.41 -22.49
N VAL A 39 -33.17 16.78 -23.66
CA VAL A 39 -32.59 15.46 -23.93
C VAL A 39 -31.06 15.50 -23.82
N GLU A 40 -30.46 16.55 -24.37
CA GLU A 40 -29.01 16.67 -24.55
C GLU A 40 -28.33 16.97 -23.21
N ALA A 41 -28.89 17.91 -22.44
CA ALA A 41 -28.39 18.25 -21.11
C ALA A 41 -28.61 17.11 -20.10
N SER A 42 -29.74 16.39 -20.20
CA SER A 42 -30.03 15.25 -19.32
C SER A 42 -29.11 14.06 -19.59
N GLU A 43 -28.76 13.79 -20.85
CA GLU A 43 -27.83 12.73 -21.21
C GLU A 43 -26.41 13.01 -20.74
N GLN A 44 -25.95 14.26 -20.82
CA GLN A 44 -24.64 14.66 -20.28
C GLN A 44 -24.59 14.48 -18.75
N TYR A 45 -25.63 14.89 -18.03
CA TYR A 45 -25.71 14.67 -16.57
C TYR A 45 -25.74 13.19 -16.21
N LEU A 46 -26.46 12.37 -16.97
CA LEU A 46 -26.51 10.91 -16.78
C LEU A 46 -25.16 10.26 -17.09
N ALA A 47 -24.43 10.72 -18.12
CA ALA A 47 -23.10 10.22 -18.43
C ALA A 47 -22.08 10.57 -17.34
N MET A 48 -22.12 11.80 -16.81
CA MET A 48 -21.24 12.24 -15.72
C MET A 48 -21.53 11.55 -14.38
N THR A 49 -22.78 11.12 -14.16
CA THR A 49 -23.22 10.52 -12.88
C THR A 49 -23.38 9.00 -12.94
N SER A 50 -23.08 8.37 -14.08
CA SER A 50 -23.18 6.91 -14.23
C SER A 50 -21.95 6.23 -13.65
N ASP A 51 -22.13 5.57 -12.51
CA ASP A 51 -21.16 4.66 -11.91
C ASP A 51 -20.77 3.56 -12.91
N PRO A 52 -19.49 3.41 -13.29
CA PRO A 52 -19.02 2.34 -14.16
C PRO A 52 -19.24 0.94 -13.56
N SER A 53 -19.52 0.85 -12.26
CA SER A 53 -19.76 -0.41 -11.53
C SER A 53 -21.18 -0.98 -11.65
N ARG A 54 -22.12 -0.30 -12.34
CA ARG A 54 -23.50 -0.81 -12.57
C ARG A 54 -23.77 -1.35 -13.96
N SER A 55 -22.80 -1.28 -14.89
CA SER A 55 -23.02 -1.69 -16.29
C SER A 55 -23.12 -3.21 -16.49
N ASN A 56 -22.85 -4.02 -15.46
CA ASN A 56 -22.73 -5.49 -15.60
C ASN A 56 -23.84 -6.32 -14.94
N SER A 57 -25.00 -5.75 -14.60
CA SER A 57 -26.09 -6.49 -13.93
C SER A 57 -27.40 -6.58 -14.73
N LEU A 58 -27.33 -6.65 -16.06
CA LEU A 58 -28.49 -6.95 -16.93
C LEU A 58 -28.30 -8.28 -17.67
N GLY A 59 -28.00 -9.34 -16.90
CA GLY A 59 -28.24 -10.71 -17.32
C GLY A 59 -29.74 -11.02 -17.18
N LYS A 60 -30.43 -11.14 -18.33
CA LYS A 60 -31.82 -11.61 -18.44
C LYS A 60 -31.96 -12.97 -17.75
N VAL A 61 -32.86 -13.06 -16.76
CA VAL A 61 -33.40 -14.35 -16.29
C VAL A 61 -34.90 -14.33 -16.57
N PRO A 62 -35.44 -15.25 -17.38
CA PRO A 62 -36.87 -15.28 -17.68
C PRO A 62 -37.68 -15.73 -16.46
N LEU A 63 -38.79 -15.04 -16.23
CA LEU A 63 -39.87 -15.39 -15.33
C LEU A 63 -40.47 -16.74 -15.77
N VAL A 64 -40.42 -17.77 -14.92
CA VAL A 64 -41.30 -18.94 -15.05
C VAL A 64 -42.37 -18.84 -13.96
N LEU A 65 -43.60 -18.80 -14.42
CA LEU A 65 -44.82 -18.65 -13.62
C LEU A 65 -45.35 -20.05 -13.24
N GLY A 66 -45.57 -20.25 -11.94
CA GLY A 66 -46.61 -21.12 -11.36
C GLY A 66 -46.38 -22.63 -11.37
N HIS A 67 -46.32 -23.24 -10.17
CA HIS A 67 -47.22 -24.32 -9.74
C HIS A 67 -47.41 -24.22 -8.21
N GLN A 68 -48.66 -24.44 -7.81
CA GLN A 68 -49.27 -24.28 -6.50
C GLN A 68 -49.27 -25.63 -5.77
N GLU A 69 -48.96 -25.68 -4.46
CA GLU A 69 -49.62 -26.51 -3.42
C GLU A 69 -49.01 -26.25 -2.02
N PRO A 70 -49.70 -26.57 -0.90
CA PRO A 70 -49.77 -25.73 0.30
C PRO A 70 -48.89 -26.17 1.48
N GLU A 71 -48.90 -25.32 2.51
CA GLU A 71 -48.07 -25.22 3.73
C GLU A 71 -47.71 -26.52 4.51
N PRO A 72 -46.68 -26.43 5.39
CA PRO A 72 -47.04 -26.22 6.79
C PRO A 72 -46.28 -25.07 7.49
N VAL A 73 -46.99 -24.51 8.46
CA VAL A 73 -46.69 -23.37 9.32
C VAL A 73 -45.41 -23.59 10.16
N PHE A 74 -44.42 -22.70 10.01
CA PHE A 74 -43.38 -22.46 11.02
C PHE A 74 -43.24 -20.96 11.28
N PRO A 75 -42.95 -20.52 12.53
CA PRO A 75 -43.19 -19.15 12.96
C PRO A 75 -42.30 -18.15 12.25
N HIS A 76 -42.91 -17.04 11.83
CA HIS A 76 -42.26 -15.93 11.17
C HIS A 76 -41.13 -15.32 12.04
N ALA A 77 -39.89 -15.71 11.77
CA ALA A 77 -38.75 -14.85 12.04
C ALA A 77 -38.69 -13.82 10.91
N SER A 78 -39.16 -12.60 11.18
CA SER A 78 -38.88 -11.44 10.34
C SER A 78 -37.40 -11.45 9.94
N PRO A 79 -37.04 -11.39 8.66
CA PRO A 79 -35.67 -11.05 8.29
C PRO A 79 -35.48 -9.59 8.66
N ALA A 80 -35.01 -9.36 9.89
CA ALA A 80 -34.46 -8.09 10.31
C ALA A 80 -33.45 -7.67 9.25
N ALA A 81 -33.65 -6.45 8.75
CA ALA A 81 -32.96 -5.86 7.63
C ALA A 81 -31.44 -6.12 7.67
N ILE A 82 -30.95 -6.95 6.74
CA ILE A 82 -29.52 -7.04 6.41
C ILE A 82 -29.23 -5.86 5.49
N SER A 83 -29.15 -4.67 6.07
CA SER A 83 -29.02 -3.42 5.32
C SER A 83 -28.09 -2.47 6.06
N THR A 84 -26.81 -2.83 6.20
CA THR A 84 -25.69 -1.90 6.48
C THR A 84 -24.30 -2.55 6.48
N ALA A 85 -24.16 -3.88 6.48
CA ALA A 85 -22.84 -4.54 6.56
C ALA A 85 -21.98 -4.53 5.26
N ALA A 86 -22.57 -4.19 4.12
CA ALA A 86 -21.89 -4.17 2.83
C ALA A 86 -20.78 -3.10 2.69
N PRO A 87 -20.97 -1.82 3.08
CA PRO A 87 -19.91 -0.81 3.02
C PRO A 87 -18.74 -1.09 3.96
N ASP A 88 -18.99 -1.67 5.14
CA ASP A 88 -17.91 -1.98 6.09
C ASP A 88 -17.06 -3.17 5.66
N TYR A 89 -17.68 -4.19 5.04
CA TYR A 89 -16.93 -5.29 4.42
C TYR A 89 -16.05 -4.83 3.26
N GLN A 90 -16.57 -3.93 2.41
CA GLN A 90 -15.78 -3.35 1.31
C GLN A 90 -14.58 -2.53 1.84
N LYS A 91 -14.79 -1.71 2.89
CA LYS A 91 -13.71 -0.96 3.55
C LYS A 91 -12.68 -1.88 4.21
N ALA A 92 -13.11 -2.96 4.85
CA ALA A 92 -12.20 -3.95 5.44
C ALA A 92 -11.38 -4.66 4.36
N ARG A 93 -12.02 -5.02 3.24
CA ARG A 93 -11.36 -5.66 2.09
C ARG A 93 -10.36 -4.74 1.41
N THR A 94 -10.68 -3.45 1.24
CA THR A 94 -9.72 -2.48 0.67
C THR A 94 -8.55 -2.24 1.61
N ARG A 95 -8.77 -2.13 2.93
CA ARG A 95 -7.69 -1.99 3.92
C ARG A 95 -6.75 -3.21 3.93
N LEU A 96 -7.30 -4.42 3.84
CA LEU A 96 -6.50 -5.63 3.74
C LEU A 96 -5.67 -5.65 2.45
N ALA A 97 -6.29 -5.33 1.31
CA ALA A 97 -5.59 -5.28 0.03
C ALA A 97 -4.44 -4.25 0.03
N LEU A 98 -4.65 -3.07 0.63
CA LEU A 98 -3.59 -2.06 0.80
C LEU A 98 -2.47 -2.56 1.71
N ALA A 99 -2.79 -3.10 2.90
CA ALA A 99 -1.78 -3.64 3.80
C ALA A 99 -0.98 -4.80 3.18
N GLN A 100 -1.62 -5.61 2.34
CA GLN A 100 -0.98 -6.70 1.61
C GLN A 100 -0.07 -6.18 0.49
N ALA A 101 -0.47 -5.11 -0.19
CA ALA A 101 0.37 -4.42 -1.18
C ALA A 101 1.61 -3.80 -0.51
N GLU A 102 1.42 -3.07 0.61
CA GLU A 102 2.53 -2.50 1.39
C GLU A 102 3.50 -3.58 1.87
N LYS A 103 2.99 -4.72 2.36
CA LYS A 103 3.83 -5.85 2.75
C LYS A 103 4.64 -6.40 1.57
N ALA A 104 4.00 -6.60 0.42
CA ALA A 104 4.68 -7.09 -0.77
C ALA A 104 5.74 -6.10 -1.28
N GLU A 105 5.48 -4.79 -1.22
CA GLU A 105 6.47 -3.75 -1.55
C GLU A 105 7.67 -3.81 -0.61
N THR A 106 7.45 -3.93 0.71
CA THR A 106 8.56 -4.08 1.67
C THR A 106 9.37 -5.36 1.46
N GLU A 107 8.72 -6.47 1.10
CA GLU A 107 9.40 -7.74 0.81
C GLU A 107 10.25 -7.65 -0.47
N VAL A 108 9.74 -6.96 -1.50
CA VAL A 108 10.50 -6.71 -2.73
C VAL A 108 11.72 -5.82 -2.46
N LEU A 109 11.58 -4.78 -1.62
CA LEU A 109 12.68 -3.90 -1.23
C LEU A 109 13.73 -4.60 -0.36
N GLN A 110 13.32 -5.54 0.50
CA GLN A 110 14.24 -6.38 1.25
C GLN A 110 14.98 -7.35 0.31
N ALA A 111 14.27 -8.01 -0.59
CA ALA A 111 14.86 -8.92 -1.57
C ALA A 111 15.79 -8.21 -2.58
N SER A 112 15.55 -6.92 -2.87
CA SER A 112 16.45 -6.11 -3.69
C SER A 112 17.68 -5.59 -2.92
N GLY A 113 17.74 -5.77 -1.60
CA GLY A 113 18.80 -5.28 -0.72
C GLY A 113 18.73 -3.78 -0.41
N GLU A 114 17.61 -3.12 -0.72
CA GLU A 114 17.41 -1.69 -0.47
C GLU A 114 16.95 -1.42 0.98
N LEU A 115 16.37 -2.43 1.64
CA LEU A 115 15.88 -2.33 3.02
C LEU A 115 16.50 -3.43 3.90
N VAL A 116 17.19 -3.00 4.97
CA VAL A 116 17.81 -3.87 5.97
C VAL A 116 17.20 -3.60 7.34
N GLU A 117 17.12 -4.63 8.19
CA GLU A 117 16.70 -4.45 9.57
C GLU A 117 17.67 -3.54 10.33
N ARG A 118 17.12 -2.45 10.90
CA ARG A 118 17.91 -1.48 11.67
C ARG A 118 18.70 -2.12 12.82
N ALA A 119 18.09 -3.08 13.53
CA ALA A 119 18.73 -3.74 14.65
C ALA A 119 20.04 -4.45 14.25
N VAL A 120 20.02 -5.11 13.08
CA VAL A 120 21.19 -5.81 12.52
C VAL A 120 22.30 -4.81 12.15
N VAL A 121 21.94 -3.69 11.51
CA VAL A 121 22.90 -2.64 11.14
C VAL A 121 23.51 -2.00 12.39
N ASP A 122 22.68 -1.67 13.38
CA ASP A 122 23.14 -1.06 14.63
C ASP A 122 24.10 -2.03 15.35
N GLU A 123 23.74 -3.32 15.48
CA GLU A 123 24.61 -4.34 16.10
C GLU A 123 25.93 -4.53 15.34
N ALA A 124 25.87 -4.66 14.01
CA ALA A 124 27.05 -4.81 13.17
C ALA A 124 27.98 -3.58 13.29
N ALA A 125 27.43 -2.37 13.24
CA ALA A 125 28.20 -1.14 13.41
C ALA A 125 28.87 -1.05 14.80
N PHE A 126 28.14 -1.44 15.85
CA PHE A 126 28.70 -1.50 17.20
C PHE A 126 29.79 -2.56 17.32
N ALA A 127 29.63 -3.73 16.71
CA ALA A 127 30.62 -4.79 16.70
C ALA A 127 31.90 -4.34 15.99
N SER A 128 31.78 -3.76 14.78
CA SER A 128 32.90 -3.18 14.03
C SER A 128 33.62 -2.10 14.85
N GLY A 129 32.87 -1.18 15.49
CA GLY A 129 33.47 -0.13 16.32
C GLY A 129 34.25 -0.66 17.54
N ARG A 130 33.72 -1.70 18.21
CA ARG A 130 34.44 -2.37 19.31
C ARG A 130 35.72 -3.03 18.81
N MET A 131 35.65 -3.68 17.66
CA MET A 131 36.78 -4.36 17.04
C MET A 131 37.93 -3.39 16.72
N VAL A 132 37.64 -2.23 16.12
CA VAL A 132 38.64 -1.17 15.89
C VAL A 132 39.25 -0.69 17.20
N ARG A 133 38.42 -0.42 18.22
CA ARG A 133 38.89 0.03 19.53
C ARG A 133 39.84 -1.00 20.17
N ASP A 134 39.46 -2.28 20.13
CA ASP A 134 40.22 -3.34 20.78
C ASP A 134 41.57 -3.57 20.07
N LEU A 135 41.63 -3.41 18.75
CA LEU A 135 42.90 -3.39 17.99
C LEU A 135 43.80 -2.20 18.39
N LEU A 136 43.25 -1.00 18.48
CA LEU A 136 44.04 0.18 18.88
C LEU A 136 44.56 0.06 20.32
N LEU A 137 43.76 -0.49 21.24
CA LEU A 137 44.19 -0.71 22.61
C LEU A 137 45.16 -1.89 22.78
N ALA A 138 45.29 -2.75 21.77
CA ALA A 138 46.30 -3.81 21.74
C ALA A 138 47.70 -3.31 21.34
N LEU A 139 47.82 -2.11 20.75
CA LEU A 139 49.09 -1.54 20.32
C LEU A 139 50.07 -1.18 21.45
N PRO A 140 49.68 -0.43 22.50
CA PRO A 140 50.62 0.04 23.52
C PRO A 140 51.54 -1.04 24.12
N PRO A 141 51.07 -2.24 24.50
CA PRO A 141 51.97 -3.28 25.02
C PRO A 141 52.91 -3.85 23.95
N GLN A 142 52.55 -3.80 22.66
CA GLN A 142 53.41 -4.26 21.55
C GLN A 142 54.48 -3.22 21.21
N LEU A 143 54.12 -1.93 21.23
CA LEU A 143 55.03 -0.84 20.90
C LEU A 143 55.98 -0.49 22.06
N ALA A 144 55.58 -0.75 23.31
CA ALA A 144 56.37 -0.43 24.51
C ALA A 144 57.86 -0.88 24.45
N PRO A 145 58.21 -2.15 24.11
CA PRO A 145 59.61 -2.57 24.02
C PRO A 145 60.38 -1.85 22.91
N GLU A 146 59.77 -1.64 21.74
CA GLU A 146 60.43 -0.97 20.62
C GLU A 146 60.65 0.51 20.90
N LEU A 147 59.65 1.18 21.47
CA LEU A 147 59.75 2.57 21.90
C LEU A 147 60.78 2.77 23.00
N SER A 148 60.93 1.79 23.91
CA SER A 148 61.95 1.86 24.98
C SER A 148 63.39 1.82 24.46
N ALA A 149 63.61 1.29 23.26
CA ALA A 149 64.91 1.22 22.62
C ALA A 149 65.23 2.47 21.77
N MET A 150 64.23 3.28 21.43
CA MET A 150 64.41 4.49 20.62
C MET A 150 64.77 5.69 21.49
N ASN A 151 65.71 6.51 21.02
CA ASN A 151 66.22 7.69 21.75
C ASN A 151 65.95 9.02 21.04
N ASP A 152 65.56 9.00 19.76
CA ASP A 152 65.20 10.21 19.00
C ASP A 152 63.67 10.40 18.99
N PRO A 153 63.16 11.54 19.49
CA PRO A 153 61.73 11.88 19.39
C PRO A 153 61.15 11.79 17.98
N TRP A 154 61.92 12.13 16.94
CA TRP A 154 61.41 12.09 15.57
C TRP A 154 61.19 10.65 15.08
N ASP A 155 62.12 9.75 15.40
CA ASP A 155 61.99 8.33 15.07
C ASP A 155 60.81 7.70 15.83
N ILE A 156 60.60 8.08 17.09
CA ILE A 156 59.46 7.65 17.91
C ILE A 156 58.14 8.07 17.26
N GLU A 157 57.98 9.35 16.91
CA GLU A 157 56.74 9.85 16.28
C GLU A 157 56.48 9.15 14.95
N LYS A 158 57.51 9.03 14.10
CA LYS A 158 57.43 8.37 12.80
C LYS A 158 57.03 6.91 12.93
N TYR A 159 57.60 6.19 13.89
CA TYR A 159 57.29 4.80 14.16
C TYR A 159 55.85 4.64 14.68
N LEU A 160 55.44 5.44 15.66
CA LEU A 160 54.06 5.47 16.17
C LEU A 160 53.03 5.71 15.06
N MET A 161 53.28 6.72 14.21
CA MET A 161 52.40 7.05 13.08
C MET A 161 52.33 5.93 12.05
N LYS A 162 53.43 5.22 11.81
CA LYS A 162 53.47 4.06 10.93
C LYS A 162 52.60 2.93 11.47
N GLU A 163 52.77 2.58 12.74
CA GLU A 163 52.04 1.45 13.35
C GLU A 163 50.55 1.76 13.55
N LEU A 164 50.21 2.99 13.94
CA LEU A 164 48.81 3.44 13.99
C LEU A 164 48.13 3.37 12.63
N ARG A 165 48.83 3.76 11.56
CA ARG A 165 48.28 3.66 10.20
C ARG A 165 48.08 2.21 9.78
N SER A 166 49.09 1.36 9.96
CA SER A 166 49.02 -0.06 9.61
C SER A 166 47.84 -0.74 10.31
N THR A 167 47.67 -0.50 11.61
CA THR A 167 46.56 -1.09 12.37
C THR A 167 45.20 -0.54 11.99
N LEU A 168 45.09 0.73 11.63
CA LEU A 168 43.83 1.30 11.12
C LEU A 168 43.47 0.73 9.76
N GLU A 169 44.44 0.52 8.87
CA GLU A 169 44.24 -0.15 7.57
C GLU A 169 43.80 -1.61 7.76
N ASP A 170 44.43 -2.34 8.69
CA ASP A 170 44.02 -3.70 9.04
C ASP A 170 42.62 -3.73 9.64
N ALA A 171 42.32 -2.77 10.53
CA ALA A 171 41.01 -2.64 11.16
C ALA A 171 39.92 -2.29 10.13
N GLU A 172 40.19 -1.41 9.17
CA GLU A 172 39.27 -1.08 8.08
C GLU A 172 38.92 -2.31 7.25
N ARG A 173 39.93 -3.09 6.86
CA ARG A 173 39.73 -4.29 6.05
C ARG A 173 38.84 -5.31 6.76
N ILE A 174 39.17 -5.64 8.02
CA ILE A 174 38.41 -6.64 8.78
C ILE A 174 37.02 -6.11 9.14
N ALA A 175 36.90 -4.86 9.59
CA ALA A 175 35.61 -4.27 9.94
C ALA A 175 34.65 -4.22 8.74
N THR A 176 35.16 -3.95 7.54
CA THR A 176 34.36 -3.94 6.31
C THR A 176 33.90 -5.35 5.92
N GLU A 177 34.80 -6.34 5.97
CA GLU A 177 34.49 -7.74 5.70
C GLU A 177 33.40 -8.26 6.66
N ASP A 178 33.58 -8.04 7.97
CA ASP A 178 32.63 -8.48 9.00
C ASP A 178 31.29 -7.74 8.90
N PHE A 179 31.30 -6.43 8.63
CA PHE A 179 30.08 -5.63 8.49
C PHE A 179 29.25 -6.08 7.28
N ILE A 180 29.89 -6.27 6.11
CA ILE A 180 29.22 -6.77 4.91
C ILE A 180 28.64 -8.16 5.16
N HIS A 181 29.40 -9.05 5.80
CA HIS A 181 28.92 -10.39 6.12
C HIS A 181 27.71 -10.35 7.07
N ALA A 182 27.73 -9.52 8.11
CA ALA A 182 26.64 -9.39 9.08
C ALA A 182 25.34 -8.89 8.43
N VAL A 183 25.44 -7.90 7.54
CA VAL A 183 24.29 -7.30 6.84
C VAL A 183 23.73 -8.24 5.77
N THR A 184 24.57 -9.01 5.08
CA THR A 184 24.14 -9.91 3.99
C THR A 184 23.65 -11.28 4.45
N THR A 185 24.13 -11.79 5.58
CA THR A 185 23.73 -13.13 6.08
C THR A 185 22.33 -13.13 6.72
N THR A 186 21.86 -11.95 7.13
CA THR A 186 20.57 -11.79 7.83
C THR A 186 19.44 -11.35 6.88
N SER A 187 19.76 -10.98 5.64
CA SER A 187 18.79 -10.62 4.58
C SER A 187 18.31 -11.86 3.84
#